data_AF-A0A818BIT6-F1
#
_entry.id   AF-A0A818BIT6-F1
#
_cell.length_a   1.000
_cell.length_b   1.000
_cell.length_c   1.000
_cell.angle_alpha   90.00
_cell.angle_beta   90.00
_cell.angle_gamma   90.00
#
_symmetry.space_group_name_H-M   'P 1'
#
loop_
_entity.id
_entity.type
_entity.pdbx_description
1 polymer ?
#
loop_
_entity_poly.entity_id
_entity_poly.type
_entity_poly.pdbx_seq_one_letter_code
_entity_poly.pdbx_strand_id
1 'polypeptide(L)'
;MNSSIICSHNSTSCHFIDIEGHCLSDNMVLDLVLKYVIPTYYEWICIILYAIVFFVGTIGNLLVIIVIQRNRSMRLTVTNMFIMNLAAADLLVLLFCLPATAVQDVTKTWFFGLFLCKFVNYIQVCFFFHLLYERHRNVRAKKKALSLNNNYFKNMYNRVFSLIQLE
;
A
#
# COMPACT_ATOMS: atom_id res chain seq x y z
N MET A 1 -21.32 40.25 21.87
CA MET A 1 -22.40 41.09 21.33
C MET A 1 -21.84 42.48 21.11
N ASN A 2 -21.43 42.79 19.88
CA ASN A 2 -21.25 44.16 19.37
C ASN A 2 -20.97 44.03 17.87
N SER A 3 -22.05 43.89 17.11
CA SER A 3 -22.02 43.85 15.65
C SER A 3 -22.26 45.28 15.17
N SER A 4 -21.19 46.01 14.88
CA SER A 4 -21.26 47.32 14.24
C SER A 4 -21.49 47.10 12.74
N ILE A 5 -22.74 47.22 12.28
CA ILE A 5 -23.09 47.23 10.86
C ILE A 5 -22.97 48.68 10.38
N ILE A 6 -22.06 48.96 9.44
CA ILE A 6 -22.02 50.22 8.69
C ILE A 6 -22.17 49.91 7.20
N CYS A 7 -23.24 50.42 6.58
CA CYS A 7 -23.32 50.57 5.13
C CYS A 7 -23.73 51.99 4.79
N SER A 8 -22.93 52.61 3.92
CA SER A 8 -23.17 53.94 3.34
C SER A 8 -24.28 53.90 2.29
N HIS A 9 -24.86 55.08 2.06
CA HIS A 9 -26.20 55.37 1.59
C HIS A 9 -26.50 55.07 0.10
N ASN A 10 -25.81 54.12 -0.55
CA ASN A 10 -26.07 53.83 -1.98
C ASN A 10 -25.85 52.39 -2.49
N SER A 11 -25.71 51.39 -1.61
CA SER A 11 -25.82 49.96 -1.98
C SER A 11 -26.43 49.16 -0.82
N THR A 12 -27.60 48.57 -1.03
CA THR A 12 -28.51 48.08 0.01
C THR A 12 -28.35 46.61 0.44
N SER A 13 -27.14 46.11 0.78
CA SER A 13 -26.94 44.92 1.66
C SER A 13 -25.48 44.46 1.76
N CYS A 14 -24.75 44.87 2.80
CA CYS A 14 -23.56 44.15 3.29
C CYS A 14 -23.93 43.51 4.63
N HIS A 15 -23.83 42.18 4.70
CA HIS A 15 -24.38 41.40 5.81
C HIS A 15 -23.28 40.72 6.64
N PHE A 16 -22.10 40.49 6.04
CA PHE A 16 -20.94 39.87 6.68
C PHE A 16 -19.63 40.51 6.18
N ILE A 17 -18.59 40.51 7.02
CA ILE A 17 -17.24 40.98 6.69
C ILE A 17 -16.30 39.77 6.78
N ASP A 18 -15.47 39.55 5.76
CA ASP A 18 -14.45 38.47 5.80
C ASP A 18 -13.21 38.86 6.63
N ILE A 19 -12.24 37.94 6.69
CA ILE A 19 -11.01 38.09 7.47
C ILE A 19 -10.08 39.19 6.88
N GLU A 20 -10.25 39.56 5.61
CA GLU A 20 -9.53 40.65 4.93
C GLU A 20 -10.25 42.01 5.03
N GLY A 21 -11.43 42.06 5.64
CA GLY A 21 -12.19 43.30 5.84
C GLY A 21 -13.06 43.68 4.63
N HIS A 22 -13.30 42.75 3.70
CA HIS A 22 -14.19 42.99 2.56
C HIS A 22 -15.66 42.87 2.96
N CYS A 23 -16.50 43.71 2.34
CA CYS A 23 -17.93 43.74 2.61
C CYS A 23 -18.66 42.72 1.71
N LEU A 24 -19.22 41.65 2.29
CA LEU A 24 -19.93 40.61 1.55
C LEU A 24 -21.46 40.73 1.65
N SER A 25 -22.09 40.64 0.49
CA SER A 25 -23.53 40.49 0.34
C SER A 25 -23.91 39.00 0.37
N ASP A 26 -25.15 38.65 0.73
CA ASP A 26 -25.60 37.26 0.94
C ASP A 26 -25.36 36.35 -0.29
N ASN A 27 -25.51 36.90 -1.50
CA ASN A 27 -25.26 36.18 -2.75
C ASN A 27 -23.77 35.80 -2.92
N MET A 28 -22.87 36.68 -2.48
CA MET A 28 -21.42 36.47 -2.58
C MET A 28 -20.91 35.51 -1.50
N VAL A 29 -21.54 35.52 -0.31
CA VAL A 29 -21.35 34.48 0.71
C VAL A 29 -21.82 33.12 0.20
N LEU A 30 -22.98 33.08 -0.44
CA LEU A 30 -23.49 31.85 -1.05
C LEU A 30 -22.54 31.33 -2.14
N ASP A 31 -22.00 32.21 -2.99
CA ASP A 31 -21.01 31.83 -4.02
C ASP A 31 -19.68 31.33 -3.42
N LEU A 32 -19.20 31.93 -2.33
CA LEU A 32 -18.02 31.44 -1.61
C LEU A 32 -18.27 30.09 -0.95
N VAL A 33 -19.46 29.90 -0.35
CA VAL A 33 -19.88 28.62 0.22
C VAL A 33 -19.99 27.58 -0.88
N LEU A 34 -20.60 27.89 -2.03
CA LEU A 34 -20.69 26.96 -3.16
C LEU A 34 -19.32 26.63 -3.75
N LYS A 35 -18.39 27.60 -3.82
CA LYS A 35 -17.01 27.36 -4.29
C LYS A 35 -16.17 26.52 -3.31
N TYR A 36 -16.49 26.56 -2.02
CA TYR A 36 -15.83 25.74 -0.99
C TYR A 36 -16.49 24.37 -0.81
N VAL A 37 -17.81 24.27 -0.97
CA VAL A 37 -18.60 23.04 -0.77
C VAL A 37 -18.63 22.16 -2.02
N ILE A 38 -18.64 22.74 -3.22
CA ILE A 38 -18.67 21.97 -4.47
C ILE A 38 -17.24 21.59 -4.83
N PRO A 39 -16.89 20.28 -4.84
CA PRO A 39 -15.57 19.85 -5.26
C PRO A 39 -15.39 20.27 -6.72
N THR A 40 -14.25 20.88 -7.03
CA THR A 40 -13.96 21.26 -8.41
C THR A 40 -13.99 20.02 -9.30
N TYR A 41 -14.27 20.18 -10.59
CA TYR A 41 -14.25 19.07 -11.54
C TYR A 41 -12.93 18.28 -11.51
N TYR A 42 -11.82 18.93 -11.17
CA TYR A 42 -10.52 18.28 -10.97
C TYR A 42 -10.51 17.30 -9.79
N GLU A 43 -11.14 17.63 -8.67
CA GLU A 43 -11.18 16.74 -7.49
C GLU A 43 -11.97 15.46 -7.79
N TRP A 44 -13.10 15.57 -8.50
CA TRP A 44 -13.87 14.42 -8.97
C TRP A 44 -13.06 13.53 -9.92
N ILE A 45 -12.33 14.13 -10.86
CA ILE A 45 -11.45 13.40 -11.77
C ILE A 45 -10.34 12.68 -10.99
N CYS A 46 -9.72 13.33 -10.01
CA CYS A 46 -8.69 12.71 -9.16
C CYS A 46 -9.25 11.52 -8.37
N ILE A 47 -10.44 11.64 -7.78
CA ILE A 47 -11.08 10.54 -7.04
C ILE A 47 -11.33 9.34 -7.95
N ILE A 48 -11.84 9.56 -9.16
CA ILE A 48 -12.08 8.50 -10.14
C ILE A 48 -10.76 7.85 -10.56
N LEU A 49 -9.71 8.64 -10.82
CA LEU A 49 -8.39 8.11 -11.16
C LEU A 49 -7.78 7.30 -10.02
N TYR A 50 -7.86 7.78 -8.78
CA TYR A 50 -7.41 7.02 -7.61
C TYR A 50 -8.16 5.70 -7.47
N ALA A 51 -9.48 5.69 -7.68
CA ALA A 51 -10.26 4.46 -7.68
C ALA A 51 -9.81 3.49 -8.78
N ILE A 52 -9.60 3.96 -10.01
CA ILE A 52 -9.12 3.12 -11.12
C ILE A 52 -7.75 2.53 -10.81
N VAL A 53 -6.79 3.34 -10.38
CA VAL A 53 -5.44 2.88 -10.01
C VAL A 53 -5.50 1.89 -8.86
N PHE A 54 -6.36 2.14 -7.87
CA PHE A 54 -6.58 1.22 -6.76
C PHE A 54 -7.08 -0.14 -7.24
N PHE A 55 -8.15 -0.20 -8.03
CA PHE A 55 -8.71 -1.47 -8.50
C PHE A 55 -7.78 -2.21 -9.46
N VAL A 56 -7.23 -1.51 -10.46
CA VAL A 56 -6.31 -2.13 -11.44
C VAL A 56 -5.05 -2.61 -10.75
N GLY A 57 -4.47 -1.79 -9.87
CA GLY A 57 -3.27 -2.12 -9.12
C GLY A 57 -3.49 -3.27 -8.13
N THR A 58 -4.60 -3.27 -7.39
CA THR A 58 -4.89 -4.36 -6.44
C THR A 58 -5.15 -5.67 -7.16
N ILE A 59 -5.97 -5.67 -8.21
CA ILE A 59 -6.26 -6.87 -9.00
C ILE A 59 -4.98 -7.40 -9.65
N GLY A 60 -4.19 -6.54 -10.30
CA GLY A 60 -2.96 -6.94 -10.98
C GLY A 60 -1.94 -7.57 -10.02
N ASN A 61 -1.65 -6.90 -8.90
CA ASN A 61 -0.69 -7.40 -7.92
C ASN A 61 -1.19 -8.65 -7.19
N LEU A 62 -2.50 -8.74 -6.92
CA LEU A 62 -3.10 -9.93 -6.32
C LEU A 62 -3.02 -11.14 -7.27
N LEU A 63 -3.28 -10.95 -8.55
CA LEU A 63 -3.15 -12.01 -9.56
C LEU A 63 -1.71 -12.53 -9.63
N VAL A 64 -0.71 -11.65 -9.62
CA VAL A 64 0.71 -12.03 -9.58
C VAL A 64 1.01 -12.91 -8.37
N ILE A 65 0.54 -12.52 -7.18
CA ILE A 65 0.74 -13.31 -5.96
C ILE A 65 0.04 -14.68 -6.08
N ILE A 66 -1.20 -14.74 -6.56
CA ILE A 66 -1.97 -15.98 -6.72
C ILE A 66 -1.26 -16.95 -7.67
N VAL A 67 -0.81 -16.46 -8.84
CA VAL A 67 -0.14 -17.27 -9.86
C VAL A 67 1.15 -17.88 -9.35
N ILE A 68 1.94 -17.09 -8.61
CA ILE A 68 3.21 -17.56 -8.03
C ILE A 68 2.94 -18.52 -6.86
N GLN A 69 1.95 -18.22 -6.01
CA GLN A 69 1.60 -19.05 -4.85
C GLN A 69 1.06 -20.43 -5.26
N ARG A 70 0.29 -20.51 -6.35
CA ARG A 70 -0.24 -21.77 -6.88
C ARG A 70 0.87 -22.73 -7.33
N ASN A 71 2.00 -22.21 -7.80
CA ASN A 71 3.09 -23.01 -8.36
C ASN A 71 4.29 -23.07 -7.40
N ARG A 72 4.30 -24.06 -6.50
CA ARG A 72 5.34 -24.21 -5.46
C ARG A 72 6.78 -24.27 -6.01
N SER A 73 6.97 -24.84 -7.20
CA SER A 73 8.27 -24.91 -7.88
C SER A 73 8.71 -23.54 -8.41
N MET A 74 7.79 -22.79 -9.02
CA MET A 74 8.06 -21.44 -9.51
C MET A 74 8.24 -20.43 -8.38
N ARG A 75 7.51 -20.57 -7.27
CA ARG A 75 7.65 -19.71 -6.08
C ARG A 75 9.07 -19.68 -5.51
N LEU A 76 9.84 -20.75 -5.67
CA LEU A 76 11.16 -20.90 -5.04
C LEU A 76 12.31 -20.26 -5.85
N THR A 77 12.02 -19.71 -7.03
CA THR A 77 13.02 -19.00 -7.84
C THR A 77 13.33 -17.63 -7.22
N VAL A 78 14.59 -17.21 -7.28
CA VAL A 78 15.03 -15.92 -6.72
C VAL A 78 14.24 -14.75 -7.30
N THR A 79 14.06 -14.74 -8.62
CA THR A 79 13.29 -13.73 -9.34
C THR A 79 11.83 -13.71 -8.91
N ASN A 80 11.19 -14.86 -8.74
CA ASN A 80 9.77 -14.93 -8.38
C ASN A 80 9.52 -14.51 -6.92
N MET A 81 10.49 -14.74 -6.03
CA MET A 81 10.46 -14.18 -4.66
C MET A 81 10.58 -12.65 -4.67
N PHE A 82 11.42 -12.09 -5.55
CA PHE A 82 11.52 -10.63 -5.71
C PHE A 82 10.23 -10.03 -6.27
N ILE A 83 9.63 -10.65 -7.29
CA ILE A 83 8.36 -10.23 -7.87
C ILE A 83 7.23 -10.28 -6.82
N MET A 84 7.15 -11.33 -6.01
CA MET A 84 6.16 -11.39 -4.92
C MET A 84 6.37 -10.28 -3.87
N ASN A 85 7.63 -9.97 -3.53
CA ASN A 85 7.93 -8.89 -2.61
C ASN A 85 7.50 -7.53 -3.15
N LEU A 86 7.73 -7.28 -4.44
CA LEU A 86 7.28 -6.07 -5.13
C LEU A 86 5.75 -5.98 -5.11
N ALA A 87 5.06 -7.04 -5.54
CA ALA A 87 3.60 -7.06 -5.56
C ALA A 87 2.96 -6.85 -4.17
N ALA A 88 3.57 -7.38 -3.11
CA ALA A 88 3.10 -7.16 -1.74
C ALA A 88 3.36 -5.73 -1.24
N ALA A 89 4.51 -5.14 -1.58
CA ALA A 89 4.79 -3.74 -1.28
C ALA A 89 3.78 -2.82 -1.99
N ASP A 90 3.49 -3.09 -3.26
CA ASP A 90 2.50 -2.33 -4.03
C ASP A 90 1.11 -2.45 -3.41
N LEU A 91 0.67 -3.64 -2.98
CA LEU A 91 -0.60 -3.80 -2.26
C LEU A 91 -0.65 -3.00 -0.96
N LEU A 92 0.44 -2.95 -0.19
CA LEU A 92 0.50 -2.14 1.04
C LEU A 92 0.39 -0.65 0.72
N VAL A 93 1.08 -0.18 -0.31
CA VAL A 93 1.01 1.22 -0.75
C VAL A 93 -0.39 1.55 -1.26
N LEU A 94 -0.99 0.69 -2.09
CA LEU A 94 -2.34 0.87 -2.62
C LEU A 94 -3.40 0.86 -1.50
N LEU A 95 -3.26 0.01 -0.49
CA LEU A 95 -4.25 -0.11 0.60
C LEU A 95 -4.13 0.96 1.67
N PHE A 96 -2.91 1.44 1.98
CA PHE A 96 -2.69 2.37 3.09
C PHE A 96 -2.32 3.77 2.63
N CYS A 97 -1.45 3.90 1.64
CA CYS A 97 -0.98 5.20 1.18
C CYS A 97 -2.07 5.88 0.33
N LEU A 98 -2.66 5.15 -0.62
CA LEU A 98 -3.60 5.73 -1.59
C LEU A 98 -4.89 6.28 -0.95
N PRO A 99 -5.55 5.58 0.00
CA PRO A 99 -6.73 6.13 0.69
C PRO A 99 -6.36 7.27 1.64
N ALA A 100 -5.17 7.22 2.27
CA ALA A 100 -4.71 8.29 3.13
C ALA A 100 -4.45 9.57 2.34
N THR A 101 -3.83 9.47 1.16
CA THR A 101 -3.67 10.60 0.24
C THR A 101 -5.03 11.13 -0.22
N ALA A 102 -5.97 10.27 -0.60
CA ALA A 102 -7.31 10.70 -0.98
C ALA A 102 -8.04 11.46 0.15
N VAL A 103 -7.97 10.96 1.39
CA VAL A 103 -8.55 11.65 2.55
C VAL A 103 -7.85 12.98 2.82
N GLN A 104 -6.53 13.04 2.68
CA GLN A 104 -5.76 14.27 2.84
C GLN A 104 -6.14 15.32 1.78
N ASP A 105 -6.33 14.90 0.53
CA ASP A 105 -6.69 15.80 -0.57
C ASP A 105 -8.12 16.35 -0.42
N VAL A 106 -9.05 15.57 0.13
CA VAL A 106 -10.44 15.98 0.39
C VAL A 106 -10.54 16.87 1.64
N THR A 107 -9.91 16.46 2.74
CA THR A 107 -10.01 17.17 4.03
C THR A 107 -9.06 18.35 4.14
N LYS A 108 -8.09 18.48 3.21
CA LYS A 108 -6.95 19.42 3.27
C LYS A 108 -6.18 19.38 4.59
N THR A 109 -6.35 18.32 5.38
CA THR A 109 -5.76 18.14 6.70
C THR A 109 -5.03 16.81 6.77
N TRP A 110 -3.78 16.85 7.23
CA TRP A 110 -2.96 15.65 7.34
C TRP A 110 -3.23 14.92 8.66
N PHE A 111 -4.23 14.04 8.69
CA PHE A 111 -4.55 13.25 9.89
C PHE A 111 -3.56 12.12 10.19
N PHE A 112 -2.97 11.49 9.16
CA PHE A 112 -2.25 10.21 9.32
C PHE A 112 -0.73 10.31 9.55
N GLY A 113 -0.17 11.53 9.48
CA GLY A 113 1.21 11.91 9.76
C GLY A 113 2.33 11.01 9.21
N LEU A 114 3.48 11.10 9.88
CA LEU A 114 4.61 10.16 9.78
C LEU A 114 4.27 8.73 10.23
N PHE A 115 3.14 8.55 10.91
CA PHE A 115 2.73 7.26 11.45
C PHE A 115 2.46 6.25 10.34
N LEU A 116 1.66 6.58 9.32
CA LEU A 116 1.42 5.68 8.20
C LEU A 116 2.70 5.35 7.42
N CYS A 117 3.57 6.34 7.21
CA CYS A 117 4.85 6.12 6.52
C CYS A 117 5.74 5.11 7.26
N LYS A 118 5.85 5.24 8.59
CA LYS A 118 6.59 4.28 9.44
C LYS A 118 5.90 2.93 9.50
N PHE A 119 4.58 2.90 9.59
CA PHE A 119 3.79 1.67 9.63
C PHE A 119 3.93 0.86 8.34
N VAL A 120 3.75 1.48 7.18
CA VAL A 120 3.90 0.83 5.87
C VAL A 120 5.31 0.27 5.69
N ASN A 121 6.35 1.05 6.02
CA ASN A 121 7.74 0.58 5.98
C ASN A 121 7.97 -0.62 6.91
N TYR A 122 7.43 -0.58 8.13
CA TYR A 122 7.56 -1.68 9.08
C TYR A 122 6.94 -2.97 8.52
N ILE A 123 5.71 -2.91 8.02
CA ILE A 123 5.03 -4.08 7.45
C ILE A 123 5.77 -4.62 6.21
N GLN A 124 6.26 -3.73 5.35
CA GLN A 124 7.06 -4.12 4.18
C GLN A 124 8.34 -4.86 4.58
N VAL A 125 9.06 -4.36 5.59
CA VAL A 125 10.26 -5.02 6.13
C VAL A 125 9.92 -6.37 6.74
N CYS A 126 8.86 -6.45 7.54
CA CYS A 126 8.38 -7.72 8.11
C CYS A 126 8.05 -8.75 7.02
N PHE A 127 7.38 -8.33 5.94
CA PHE A 127 7.05 -9.20 4.81
C PHE A 127 8.31 -9.73 4.11
N PHE A 128 9.28 -8.85 3.86
CA PHE A 128 10.55 -9.23 3.26
C PHE A 128 11.31 -10.25 4.12
N PHE A 129 11.41 -10.01 5.44
CA PHE A 129 12.03 -10.97 6.37
C PHE A 129 11.29 -12.30 6.41
N HIS A 130 9.96 -12.28 6.37
CA HIS A 130 9.16 -13.50 6.29
C HIS A 130 9.48 -14.31 5.03
N LEU A 131 9.51 -13.67 3.86
CA LEU A 131 9.88 -14.32 2.60
C LEU A 131 11.31 -14.88 2.63
N LEU A 132 12.27 -14.14 3.18
CA LEU A 132 13.65 -14.63 3.35
C LEU A 132 13.72 -15.82 4.30
N TYR A 133 12.95 -15.79 5.39
CA TYR A 133 12.86 -16.89 6.34
C TYR A 133 12.29 -18.14 5.66
N GLU A 134 11.22 -18.00 4.88
CA GLU A 134 10.66 -19.11 4.10
C GLU A 134 11.67 -19.64 3.08
N ARG A 135 12.35 -18.76 2.33
CA ARG A 135 13.41 -19.14 1.39
C ARG A 135 14.49 -19.96 2.10
N HIS A 136 14.98 -19.49 3.24
CA HIS A 136 16.02 -20.16 3.99
C HIS A 136 15.55 -21.52 4.56
N ARG A 137 14.28 -21.62 4.99
CA ARG A 137 13.68 -22.91 5.36
C ARG A 137 13.65 -23.88 4.19
N ASN A 138 13.21 -23.45 3.02
CA ASN A 138 13.10 -24.30 1.83
C ASN A 138 14.48 -24.77 1.33
N VAL A 139 15.50 -23.90 1.38
CA VAL A 139 16.89 -24.26 1.06
C VAL A 139 17.44 -25.26 2.07
N ARG A 140 17.22 -25.06 3.38
CA ARG A 140 17.64 -26.01 4.43
C ARG A 140 16.94 -27.36 4.29
N ALA A 141 15.65 -27.38 3.97
CA ALA A 141 14.91 -28.61 3.72
C ALA A 141 15.48 -29.40 2.53
N LYS A 142 15.77 -28.71 1.40
CA LYS A 142 16.45 -29.32 0.25
C LYS A 142 17.84 -29.86 0.60
N LYS A 143 18.65 -29.10 1.36
CA LYS A 143 19.97 -29.56 1.82
C LYS A 143 19.88 -30.80 2.72
N LYS A 144 18.92 -30.86 3.65
CA LYS A 144 18.70 -32.04 4.51
C LYS A 144 18.30 -33.27 3.69
N ALA A 145 17.41 -33.13 2.72
CA ALA A 145 17.00 -34.24 1.84
C ALA A 145 18.20 -34.79 1.03
N LEU A 146 19.06 -33.91 0.51
CA LEU A 146 20.29 -34.29 -0.19
C LEU A 146 21.28 -35.01 0.73
N SER A 147 21.48 -34.52 1.96
CA SER A 147 22.42 -35.15 2.91
C SER A 147 21.92 -36.53 3.35
N LEU A 148 20.62 -36.71 3.55
CA LEU A 148 20.01 -38.01 3.86
C LEU A 148 20.19 -38.99 2.71
N ASN A 149 19.94 -38.56 1.47
CA ASN A 149 20.14 -39.40 0.29
C ASN A 149 21.61 -39.83 0.14
N ASN A 150 22.55 -38.90 0.33
CA ASN A 150 23.98 -39.20 0.27
C ASN A 150 24.42 -40.18 1.38
N ASN A 151 23.94 -39.98 2.61
CA ASN A 151 24.22 -40.88 3.73
C ASN A 151 23.62 -42.27 3.51
N TYR A 152 22.41 -42.35 2.94
CA TYR A 152 21.78 -43.61 2.58
C TYR A 152 22.63 -44.38 1.56
N PHE A 153 23.05 -43.71 0.48
CA PHE A 153 23.88 -44.32 -0.56
C PHE A 153 25.24 -44.80 0.00
N LYS A 154 25.88 -43.97 0.85
CA LYS A 154 27.14 -44.31 1.51
C LYS A 154 27.00 -45.52 2.43
N ASN A 155 25.93 -45.60 3.22
CA ASN A 155 25.66 -46.74 4.08
C ASN A 155 25.37 -48.03 3.29
N MET A 156 24.67 -47.91 2.16
CA MET A 156 24.38 -49.03 1.26
C MET A 156 25.67 -49.60 0.64
N TYR A 157 26.53 -48.74 0.11
CA TYR A 157 27.83 -49.15 -0.45
C TYR A 157 28.70 -49.85 0.59
N ASN A 158 28.81 -49.29 1.80
CA ASN A 158 29.60 -49.88 2.87
C ASN A 158 29.09 -51.28 3.29
N ARG A 159 27.76 -51.49 3.31
CA ARG A 159 27.18 -52.81 3.61
C ARG A 159 27.52 -53.86 2.56
N VAL A 160 27.44 -53.50 1.27
CA VAL A 160 27.79 -54.40 0.18
C VAL A 160 29.29 -54.75 0.23
N PHE A 161 30.14 -53.75 0.44
CA PHE A 161 31.59 -53.96 0.56
C PHE A 161 31.96 -54.89 1.72
N SER A 162 31.31 -54.75 2.89
CA SER A 162 31.54 -55.65 4.03
C SER A 162 31.10 -57.10 3.79
N LEU A 163 30.08 -57.33 2.96
CA LEU A 163 29.62 -58.68 2.62
C LEU A 163 30.58 -59.37 1.65
N ILE A 164 31.16 -58.62 0.70
CA ILE A 164 32.13 -59.13 -0.27
C ILE A 164 33.47 -59.51 0.40
N GLN A 165 33.87 -58.83 1.47
CA GLN A 165 35.10 -59.19 2.22
C GLN A 165 34.97 -60.42 3.13
N LEU A 166 33.76 -60.98 3.26
CA LEU A 166 33.48 -62.15 4.11
C LEU A 166 33.32 -63.47 3.32
N GLU A 167 33.34 -63.40 1.99
CA GLU A 167 33.48 -64.55 1.07
C GLU A 167 34.94 -64.73 0.63
#